data_AF-A0A523YRH8-F1
#
_entry.id   AF-A0A523YRH8-F1
#
_cell.length_a   1.000
_cell.length_b   1.000
_cell.length_c   1.000
_cell.angle_alpha   90.00
_cell.angle_beta   90.00
_cell.angle_gamma   90.00
#
_symmetry.space_group_name_H-M   'P 1'
#
loop_
_entity.id
_entity.type
_entity.pdbx_description
1 polymer ?
#
loop_
_entity_poly.entity_id
_entity_poly.type
_entity_poly.pdbx_seq_one_letter_code
_entity_poly.pdbx_strand_id
1 'polypeptide(L)'
;MATKKKYRDFESAVERLEEITDQLEAGETSLEDSIKLYTEGLEIAQFCEKKLTAAQKKIKIIRKNNDLPSEEEFDEEKADE
;
A
#
# COMPACT_ATOMS: atom_id res chain seq x y z
N MET A 1 8.43 11.87 -25.36
CA MET A 1 8.10 12.45 -24.05
C MET A 1 7.01 11.61 -23.42
N ALA A 2 7.36 10.66 -22.54
CA ALA A 2 6.40 9.76 -21.91
C ALA A 2 6.01 10.32 -20.55
N THR A 3 4.74 10.69 -20.41
CA THR A 3 4.16 11.24 -19.19
C THR A 3 4.19 10.18 -18.09
N LYS A 4 5.13 10.31 -17.15
CA LYS A 4 5.14 9.59 -15.87
C LYS A 4 3.88 9.99 -15.09
N LYS A 5 2.76 9.30 -15.30
CA LYS A 5 1.59 9.45 -14.44
C LYS A 5 1.87 8.62 -13.18
N LYS A 6 2.78 9.14 -12.32
CA LYS A 6 2.91 8.67 -10.94
C LYS A 6 1.55 8.97 -10.28
N TYR A 7 0.82 7.92 -9.95
CA TYR A 7 -0.36 7.85 -9.10
C TYR A 7 -0.39 8.98 -8.06
N ARG A 8 -1.54 9.67 -7.92
CA ARG A 8 -1.67 10.91 -7.14
C ARG A 8 -2.27 10.68 -5.75
N ASP A 9 -3.07 9.64 -5.62
CA ASP A 9 -3.86 9.28 -4.44
C ASP A 9 -3.78 7.77 -4.21
N PHE A 10 -4.34 7.30 -3.10
CA PHE A 10 -4.21 5.90 -2.68
C PHE A 10 -4.94 4.97 -3.65
N GLU A 11 -6.13 5.37 -4.05
CA GLU A 11 -7.04 4.65 -4.93
C GLU A 11 -6.41 4.43 -6.31
N SER A 12 -5.86 5.49 -6.92
CA SER A 12 -5.14 5.38 -8.19
C SER A 12 -3.81 4.62 -8.10
N ALA A 13 -3.18 4.59 -6.92
CA ALA A 13 -1.99 3.78 -6.69
C ALA A 13 -2.34 2.29 -6.61
N VAL A 14 -3.43 1.94 -5.94
CA VAL A 14 -3.92 0.55 -5.86
C VAL A 14 -4.35 0.05 -7.24
N GLU A 15 -5.14 0.84 -7.99
CA GLU A 15 -5.54 0.50 -9.36
C GLU A 15 -4.32 0.19 -10.24
N ARG A 16 -3.27 1.02 -10.15
CA ARG A 16 -2.04 0.78 -10.91
C ARG A 16 -1.31 -0.49 -10.47
N LEU A 17 -1.35 -0.83 -9.17
CA LEU A 17 -0.72 -2.05 -8.65
C LEU A 17 -1.44 -3.31 -9.16
N GLU A 18 -2.77 -3.25 -9.25
CA GLU A 18 -3.60 -4.31 -9.84
C GLU A 18 -3.25 -4.50 -11.31
N GLU A 19 -3.20 -3.42 -12.11
CA GLU A 19 -2.79 -3.49 -13.52
C GLU A 19 -1.39 -4.10 -13.72
N ILE A 20 -0.45 -3.80 -12.82
CA ILE A 20 0.90 -4.36 -12.86
C ILE A 20 0.86 -5.86 -12.56
N THR A 21 0.06 -6.26 -11.58
CA THR A 21 -0.09 -7.66 -11.18
C THR A 21 -0.69 -8.47 -12.32
N ASP A 22 -1.76 -7.98 -12.94
CA ASP A 22 -2.39 -8.60 -14.11
C ASP A 22 -1.40 -8.79 -15.28
N GLN A 23 -0.57 -7.77 -15.56
CA GLN A 23 0.44 -7.84 -16.61
C GLN A 23 1.56 -8.85 -16.33
N LEU A 24 1.96 -8.98 -15.07
CA LEU A 24 2.97 -9.95 -14.65
C LEU A 24 2.41 -11.39 -14.67
N GLU A 25 1.15 -11.56 -14.27
CA GLU A 25 0.46 -12.86 -14.26
C GLU A 25 0.12 -13.36 -15.68
N ALA A 26 -0.17 -12.45 -16.62
CA ALA A 26 -0.41 -12.80 -18.02
C ALA A 26 0.79 -13.50 -18.68
N GLY A 27 2.02 -13.23 -18.20
CA GLY A 27 3.23 -13.90 -18.66
C GLY A 27 3.68 -13.54 -20.09
N GLU A 28 3.03 -12.57 -20.73
CA GLU A 28 3.38 -12.09 -22.09
C GLU A 28 4.46 -11.00 -22.08
N THR A 29 4.96 -10.61 -20.89
CA THR A 29 5.97 -9.57 -20.75
C THR A 29 7.40 -10.09 -20.92
N SER A 30 8.26 -9.29 -21.55
CA SER A 30 9.69 -9.58 -21.62
C SER A 30 10.34 -9.50 -20.23
N LEU A 31 11.44 -10.22 -20.00
CA LEU A 31 12.18 -10.17 -18.73
C LEU A 31 12.53 -8.74 -18.29
N GLU A 32 12.98 -7.91 -19.24
CA GLU A 32 13.33 -6.51 -18.95
C GLU A 32 12.10 -5.70 -18.51
N ASP A 33 10.94 -5.95 -19.11
CA ASP A 33 9.70 -5.26 -18.75
C ASP A 33 9.11 -5.80 -17.44
N SER A 34 9.21 -7.11 -17.17
CA SER A 34 8.84 -7.68 -15.87
C SER A 34 9.65 -7.04 -14.74
N ILE A 35 10.95 -6.79 -14.93
CA ILE A 35 11.79 -6.11 -13.94
C ILE A 35 11.33 -4.65 -13.73
N LYS A 36 10.97 -3.94 -14.79
CA LYS A 36 10.45 -2.57 -14.69
C LYS A 36 9.12 -2.53 -13.94
N LEU A 37 8.18 -3.40 -14.31
CA LEU A 37 6.87 -3.53 -13.68
C LEU A 37 7.00 -3.88 -12.19
N TYR A 38 7.87 -4.82 -11.85
CA TYR A 38 8.16 -5.17 -10.46
C TYR A 38 8.71 -3.98 -9.67
N THR A 39 9.67 -3.25 -10.25
CA THR A 39 10.26 -2.07 -9.61
C THR A 39 9.22 -0.96 -9.40
N GLU A 40 8.35 -0.74 -10.39
CA GLU A 40 7.22 0.19 -10.28
C GLU A 40 6.26 -0.25 -9.17
N GLY A 41 5.91 -1.54 -9.11
CA GLY A 41 5.07 -2.11 -8.06
C GLY A 41 5.62 -1.89 -6.65
N LEU A 42 6.95 -2.02 -6.46
CA LEU A 42 7.60 -1.71 -5.19
C LEU A 42 7.49 -0.21 -4.83
N GLU A 43 7.67 0.70 -5.79
CA GLU A 43 7.49 2.14 -5.54
C GLU A 43 6.04 2.46 -5.14
N ILE A 44 5.07 1.78 -5.74
CA ILE A 44 3.63 1.93 -5.43
C ILE A 44 3.32 1.40 -4.04
N ALA A 45 3.78 0.18 -3.72
CA ALA A 45 3.56 -0.44 -2.41
C ALA A 45 4.07 0.46 -1.26
N GLN A 46 5.28 1.01 -1.41
CA GLN A 46 5.84 1.96 -0.43
C GLN A 46 5.03 3.26 -0.32
N PHE A 47 4.45 3.74 -1.42
CA PHE A 47 3.58 4.91 -1.38
C PHE A 47 2.28 4.60 -0.61
N CYS A 48 1.65 3.46 -0.88
CA CYS A 48 0.45 3.01 -0.19
C CYS A 48 0.69 2.83 1.32
N GLU A 49 1.79 2.19 1.71
CA GLU A 49 2.18 2.01 3.11
C GLU A 49 2.31 3.36 3.84
N LYS A 50 2.95 4.35 3.21
CA LYS A 50 3.09 5.70 3.78
C LYS A 50 1.75 6.39 3.97
N LYS A 51 0.83 6.24 3.01
CA LYS A 51 -0.52 6.81 3.09
C LYS A 51 -1.32 6.17 4.21
N LEU A 52 -1.29 4.84 4.33
CA LEU A 52 -1.97 4.10 5.40
C LEU A 52 -1.40 4.46 6.77
N THR A 53 -0.08 4.52 6.90
CA THR A 53 0.59 4.92 8.16
C THR A 53 0.18 6.34 8.57
N ALA A 54 0.11 7.28 7.62
CA ALA A 54 -0.33 8.65 7.90
C ALA A 54 -1.80 8.70 8.33
N ALA A 55 -2.68 7.92 7.69
CA ALA A 55 -4.08 7.80 8.05
C ALA A 55 -4.26 7.22 9.46
N GLN A 56 -3.56 6.12 9.78
CA GLN A 56 -3.56 5.50 11.11
C GLN A 56 -3.13 6.49 12.20
N LYS A 57 -2.04 7.24 11.97
CA LYS A 57 -1.58 8.29 12.90
C LYS A 57 -2.65 9.35 13.12
N LYS A 58 -3.33 9.79 12.05
CA LYS A 58 -4.40 10.79 12.14
C LYS A 58 -5.58 10.25 12.96
N ILE A 59 -5.99 8.99 12.73
CA ILE A 59 -7.04 8.33 13.50
C ILE A 59 -6.64 8.24 14.99
N LYS A 60 -5.41 7.84 15.29
CA LYS A 60 -4.89 7.75 16.67
C LYS A 60 -4.96 9.09 17.40
N ILE A 61 -4.60 10.19 16.72
CA ILE A 61 -4.71 11.55 17.29
C ILE A 61 -6.18 11.93 17.54
N ILE A 62 -7.07 11.68 16.57
CA ILE A 62 -8.50 11.98 16.72
C ILE A 62 -9.10 11.21 17.90
N ARG A 63 -8.80 9.91 18.04
CA ARG A 63 -9.28 9.10 19.16
C ARG A 63 -8.79 9.63 20.50
N LYS A 64 -7.49 9.92 20.62
CA LYS A 64 -6.89 10.50 21.84
C LYS A 64 -7.55 11.83 22.22
N ASN A 65 -7.90 12.67 21.25
CA ASN A 65 -8.54 13.97 21.50
C ASN A 65 -10.02 13.85 21.88
N ASN A 66 -10.69 12.75 21.54
CA ASN A 66 -12.12 12.52 21.81
C ASN A 66 -12.36 11.48 22.91
N ASP A 67 -11.32 11.11 23.68
CA ASP A 67 -11.37 10.09 24.74
C ASP A 67 -12.00 8.76 24.29
N LEU A 68 -11.77 8.38 23.02
CA LEU A 68 -12.26 7.13 22.47
C LEU A 68 -11.33 5.98 22.86
N PRO A 69 -11.86 4.78 23.16
CA PRO A 69 -11.06 3.62 23.51
C PRO A 69 -10.04 3.29 22.39
N SER A 70 -8.83 2.93 22.79
CA SER A 70 -7.78 2.47 21.87
C SER A 70 -8.14 1.09 21.29
N GLU A 71 -7.71 0.82 20.06
CA GLU A 71 -7.56 -0.56 19.61
C GLU A 71 -6.53 -1.22 20.54
N GLU A 72 -6.96 -2.24 21.28
CA GLU A 72 -6.00 -3.16 21.89
C GLU A 72 -5.20 -3.77 20.75
N GLU A 73 -3.87 -3.63 20.80
CA GLU A 73 -2.99 -4.39 19.92
C GLU A 73 -3.36 -5.87 20.16
N PHE A 74 -3.83 -6.55 19.11
CA PHE A 74 -4.19 -7.96 19.19
C PHE A 74 -2.88 -8.71 19.42
N ASP A 75 -2.53 -8.89 20.68
CA ASP A 75 -1.31 -9.55 21.11
C ASP A 75 -1.56 -11.05 20.99
N GLU A 76 -1.10 -11.66 19.89
CA GLU A 76 -1.16 -13.12 19.68
C GLU A 76 -0.40 -13.90 20.78
N GLU A 77 0.31 -13.21 21.68
CA GLU A 77 1.09 -13.78 22.79
C GLU A 77 0.28 -14.15 24.05
N LYS A 78 -1.06 -14.21 23.98
CA LYS A 78 -1.92 -14.75 25.05
C LYS A 78 -2.75 -15.96 24.63
N ALA A 79 -2.11 -16.91 23.95
CA ALA A 79 -2.69 -18.21 23.63
C ALA A 79 -2.08 -19.38 24.44
N ASP A 80 -1.53 -19.13 25.63
CA ASP A 80 -1.12 -20.20 26.56
C ASP A 80 -1.30 -19.74 28.02
N GLU A 81 -2.51 -19.93 28.56
CA GLU A 81 -2.74 -20.37 29.95
C GLU A 81 -4.10 -21.08 30.06
#